data_AF-A0A1Q7JKP5-F1
#
_entry.id   AF-A0A1Q7JKP5-F1
#
_cell.length_a   1.000
_cell.length_b   1.000
_cell.length_c   1.000
_cell.angle_alpha   90.00
_cell.angle_beta   90.00
_cell.angle_gamma   90.00
#
_symmetry.space_group_name_H-M   'P 1'
#
loop_
_entity.id
_entity.type
_entity.pdbx_description
1 polymer ?
#
loop_
_entity_poly.entity_id
_entity_poly.type
_entity_poly.pdbx_seq_one_letter_code
_entity_poly.pdbx_strand_id
1 'polypeptide(L)'
;MELERDVDLLLVAEEDLADRPLPAGRLRERITAAMFADAALVTAGYDTAAERIGRMMGIPTVFRVTRTIGAPHMIAGERESVVVPPQSRVFVVTGIARPERFINDVVGAGWDVSGTLTFRDHHRYHASDVKRIAAAAKSAASAIVLTTEKDAVRLAACDLGALPIASVPLIVGVEPSASFSAWLVERLRAT
;
A
#
# COMPACT_ATOMS: atom_id res chain seq x y z
N MET A 1 -13.30 23.91 12.35
CA MET A 1 -14.59 23.29 12.04
C MET A 1 -14.38 21.81 12.14
N GLU A 2 -15.01 21.20 13.15
CA GLU A 2 -14.94 19.76 13.39
C GLU A 2 -15.97 19.09 12.48
N LEU A 3 -15.57 18.02 11.79
CA LEU A 3 -16.46 17.28 10.90
C LEU A 3 -17.17 16.22 11.74
N GLU A 4 -18.50 16.29 11.79
CA GLU A 4 -19.31 15.24 12.40
C GLU A 4 -19.18 13.94 11.59
N ARG A 5 -19.10 12.81 12.29
CA ARG A 5 -18.87 11.49 11.69
C ARG A 5 -19.98 10.55 12.16
N ASP A 6 -20.76 10.04 11.21
CA ASP A 6 -21.80 9.04 11.49
C ASP A 6 -21.20 7.67 11.88
N VAL A 7 -19.99 7.39 11.37
CA VAL A 7 -19.24 6.16 11.63
C VAL A 7 -17.74 6.49 11.73
N ASP A 8 -17.08 5.98 12.78
CA ASP A 8 -15.63 6.09 12.96
C ASP A 8 -14.93 4.74 12.74
N LEU A 9 -14.10 4.66 11.69
CA LEU A 9 -13.34 3.46 11.33
C LEU A 9 -11.86 3.66 11.62
N LEU A 10 -11.30 2.86 12.53
CA LEU A 10 -9.90 2.93 12.89
C LEU A 10 -9.08 1.87 12.16
N LEU A 11 -8.13 2.30 11.33
CA LEU A 11 -7.12 1.41 10.74
C LEU A 11 -6.04 1.11 11.78
N VAL A 12 -5.79 -0.17 12.04
CA VAL A 12 -4.81 -0.61 13.05
C VAL A 12 -3.91 -1.71 12.49
N ALA A 13 -2.63 -1.65 12.83
CA ALA A 13 -1.70 -2.76 12.66
C ALA A 13 -1.17 -3.24 14.01
N GLU A 14 -0.68 -4.47 14.09
CA GLU A 14 -0.15 -5.04 15.33
C GLU A 14 1.00 -4.20 15.92
N GLU A 15 1.82 -3.61 15.05
CA GLU A 15 2.92 -2.72 15.41
C GLU A 15 2.48 -1.45 16.16
N ASP A 16 1.22 -1.05 16.07
CA ASP A 16 0.70 0.16 16.74
C ASP A 16 0.41 -0.09 18.23
N LEU A 17 0.17 -1.35 18.61
CA LEU A 17 -0.17 -1.74 19.99
C LEU A 17 0.94 -1.43 21.00
N ALA A 18 2.19 -1.46 20.54
CA ALA A 18 3.37 -1.24 21.37
C ALA A 18 4.06 0.12 21.10
N ASP A 19 3.50 0.93 20.20
CA ASP A 19 4.09 2.20 19.79
C ASP A 19 3.70 3.34 20.75
N ARG A 20 4.31 4.52 20.56
CA ARG A 20 4.12 5.69 21.42
C ARG A 20 3.67 6.90 20.60
N PRO A 21 2.98 7.87 21.24
CA PRO A 21 2.72 9.15 20.60
C PRO A 21 4.01 9.88 20.17
N LEU A 22 3.89 10.66 19.11
CA LEU A 22 4.94 11.60 18.69
C LEU A 22 5.38 12.50 19.87
N PRO A 23 6.68 12.82 19.99
CA PRO A 23 7.78 12.45 19.08
C PRO A 23 8.44 11.10 19.42
N ALA A 24 8.01 10.40 20.48
CA ALA A 24 8.66 9.19 20.99
C ALA A 24 8.34 7.92 20.18
N GLY A 25 7.39 8.00 19.26
CA GLY A 25 6.95 6.92 18.39
C GLY A 25 6.15 7.47 17.20
N ARG A 26 5.43 6.62 16.48
CA ARG A 26 4.72 7.01 15.24
C ARG A 26 3.26 7.40 15.45
N LEU A 27 2.69 7.13 16.63
CA LEU A 27 1.27 7.39 16.86
C LEU A 27 0.99 8.89 16.90
N ARG A 28 -0.08 9.33 16.24
CA ARG A 28 -0.54 10.72 16.31
C ARG A 28 -1.32 11.02 17.60
N GLU A 29 -1.93 9.97 18.15
CA GLU A 29 -2.75 10.01 19.36
C GLU A 29 -2.36 8.86 20.28
N ARG A 30 -2.85 8.87 21.51
CA ARG A 30 -2.67 7.72 22.40
C ARG A 30 -3.55 6.57 21.90
N ILE A 31 -3.10 5.34 22.16
CA ILE A 31 -3.88 4.13 21.83
C ILE A 31 -5.29 4.15 22.42
N THR A 32 -5.49 4.85 23.54
CA THR A 32 -6.81 5.04 24.18
C THR A 32 -7.82 5.79 23.32
N ALA A 33 -7.39 6.56 22.31
CA ALA A 33 -8.31 7.20 21.36
C ALA A 33 -9.12 6.17 20.54
N ALA A 34 -8.67 4.92 20.50
CA ALA A 34 -9.41 3.81 19.90
C ALA A 34 -10.81 3.61 20.47
N MET A 35 -11.09 4.08 21.69
CA MET A 35 -12.42 4.00 22.30
C MET A 35 -13.52 4.76 21.54
N PHE A 36 -13.15 5.68 20.65
CA PHE A 36 -14.09 6.44 19.83
C PHE A 36 -14.42 5.74 18.50
N ALA A 37 -13.71 4.67 18.16
CA ALA A 37 -13.95 3.93 16.92
C ALA A 37 -15.17 3.01 17.06
N ASP A 38 -16.04 3.02 16.05
CA ASP A 38 -17.14 2.07 15.94
C ASP A 38 -16.65 0.70 15.48
N ALA A 39 -15.61 0.66 14.66
CA ALA A 39 -14.96 -0.58 14.24
C ALA A 39 -13.47 -0.39 13.95
N ALA A 40 -12.72 -1.49 14.11
CA ALA A 40 -11.32 -1.59 13.74
C ALA A 40 -11.18 -2.30 12.38
N LEU A 41 -10.40 -1.71 11.48
CA LEU A 41 -9.94 -2.30 10.24
C LEU A 41 -8.49 -2.74 10.43
N VAL A 42 -8.27 -4.03 10.64
CA VAL A 42 -6.96 -4.55 11.08
C VAL A 42 -6.20 -5.19 9.93
N THR A 43 -4.97 -4.73 9.71
CA THR A 43 -4.06 -5.43 8.77
C THR A 43 -3.50 -6.68 9.44
N ALA A 44 -4.07 -7.85 9.15
CA ALA A 44 -3.65 -9.13 9.73
C ALA A 44 -3.67 -10.25 8.68
N GLY A 45 -2.88 -11.31 8.91
CA GLY A 45 -2.84 -12.47 8.01
C GLY A 45 -4.08 -13.37 8.06
N TYR A 46 -4.84 -13.35 9.17
CA TYR A 46 -6.02 -14.18 9.41
C TYR A 46 -6.94 -13.56 10.47
N ASP A 47 -8.19 -14.01 10.55
CA ASP A 47 -9.25 -13.34 11.34
C ASP A 47 -8.98 -13.35 12.84
N THR A 48 -8.50 -14.47 13.38
CA THR A 48 -8.22 -14.57 14.82
C THR A 48 -7.11 -13.62 15.28
N ALA A 49 -6.17 -13.26 14.40
CA ALA A 49 -5.18 -12.22 14.67
C ALA A 49 -5.81 -10.83 14.67
N ALA A 50 -6.68 -10.54 13.70
CA ALA A 50 -7.41 -9.27 13.65
C ALA A 50 -8.26 -9.08 14.92
N GLU A 51 -9.05 -10.08 15.31
CA GLU A 51 -9.87 -10.07 16.52
C GLU A 51 -9.03 -9.87 17.79
N ARG A 52 -7.87 -10.52 17.89
CA ARG A 52 -6.95 -10.32 19.03
C ARG A 52 -6.50 -8.88 19.13
N ILE A 53 -6.12 -8.25 18.02
CA ILE A 53 -5.69 -6.85 17.98
C ILE A 53 -6.86 -5.94 18.37
N GLY A 54 -8.06 -6.15 17.83
CA GLY A 54 -9.23 -5.37 18.23
C GLY A 54 -9.57 -5.49 19.72
N ARG A 55 -9.49 -6.70 20.29
CA ARG A 55 -9.62 -6.89 21.75
C ARG A 55 -8.58 -6.10 22.55
N MET A 56 -7.32 -6.09 22.10
CA MET A 56 -6.26 -5.31 22.74
C MET A 56 -6.49 -3.79 22.63
N MET A 57 -7.16 -3.35 21.57
CA MET A 57 -7.57 -1.95 21.36
C MET A 57 -8.87 -1.57 22.10
N GLY A 58 -9.59 -2.55 22.66
CA GLY A 58 -10.91 -2.33 23.27
C GLY A 58 -12.03 -2.08 22.25
N ILE A 59 -11.84 -2.44 20.98
CA ILE A 59 -12.84 -2.25 19.92
C ILE A 59 -13.52 -3.61 19.64
N PRO A 60 -14.84 -3.74 19.87
CA PRO A 60 -15.54 -5.02 19.74
C PRO A 60 -15.79 -5.43 18.29
N THR A 61 -16.07 -4.47 17.40
CA THR A 61 -16.29 -4.75 15.98
C THR A 61 -14.96 -4.67 15.22
N VAL A 62 -14.58 -5.76 14.57
CA VAL A 62 -13.29 -5.88 13.89
C VAL A 62 -13.49 -6.51 12.52
N PHE A 63 -12.87 -5.92 11.51
CA PHE A 63 -12.77 -6.50 10.18
C PHE A 63 -11.31 -6.60 9.77
N ARG A 64 -10.97 -7.62 8.99
CA ARG A 64 -9.60 -7.81 8.49
C ARG A 64 -9.43 -7.06 7.18
N VAL A 65 -8.35 -6.30 7.06
CA VAL A 65 -7.93 -5.70 5.80
C VAL A 65 -7.06 -6.71 5.06
N THR A 66 -7.46 -7.04 3.83
CA THR A 66 -6.65 -7.82 2.89
C THR A 66 -5.92 -6.90 1.93
N ARG A 67 -4.74 -7.32 1.51
CA ARG A 67 -3.86 -6.55 0.64
C ARG A 67 -3.22 -7.49 -0.37
N THR A 68 -3.46 -7.24 -1.65
CA THR A 68 -2.83 -7.94 -2.77
C THR A 68 -2.40 -6.93 -3.82
N ILE A 69 -1.59 -7.37 -4.77
CA ILE A 69 -1.19 -6.54 -5.90
C ILE A 69 -1.84 -7.02 -7.20
N GLY A 70 -2.22 -6.07 -8.04
CA GLY A 70 -2.88 -6.31 -9.32
C GLY A 70 -1.91 -6.53 -10.48
N ALA A 71 -2.48 -6.67 -11.68
CA ALA A 71 -1.71 -6.76 -12.91
C ALA A 71 -0.99 -5.42 -13.21
N PRO A 72 0.28 -5.43 -13.66
CA PRO A 72 0.99 -4.19 -13.95
C PRO A 72 0.40 -3.41 -15.14
N HIS A 73 0.37 -2.09 -15.01
CA HIS A 73 -0.09 -1.14 -16.03
C HIS A 73 1.07 -0.26 -16.50
N MET A 74 1.28 -0.14 -17.81
CA MET A 74 2.36 0.70 -18.33
C MET A 74 2.11 2.16 -17.97
N ILE A 75 3.16 2.86 -17.52
CA ILE A 75 3.07 4.30 -17.23
C ILE A 75 3.19 5.11 -18.53
N ALA A 76 3.93 4.58 -19.51
CA ALA A 76 4.10 5.18 -20.82
C ALA A 76 3.99 4.13 -21.94
N GLY A 77 3.43 4.55 -23.07
CA GLY A 77 3.17 3.72 -24.25
C GLY A 77 1.68 3.60 -24.58
N GLU A 78 1.36 3.01 -25.73
CA GLU A 78 -0.03 2.89 -26.24
C GLU A 78 -0.86 1.80 -25.53
N ARG A 79 -0.23 0.92 -24.73
CA ARG A 79 -0.91 -0.19 -24.06
C ARG A 79 -1.14 0.13 -22.59
N GLU A 80 -2.38 0.11 -22.14
CA GLU A 80 -2.74 0.32 -20.73
C GLU A 80 -2.28 -0.81 -19.80
N SER A 81 -2.31 -2.06 -20.27
CA SER A 81 -1.90 -3.24 -19.49
C SER A 81 -0.69 -3.94 -20.09
N VAL A 82 0.16 -4.50 -19.23
CA VAL A 82 1.30 -5.34 -19.62
C VAL A 82 1.28 -6.64 -18.85
N VAL A 83 1.39 -7.74 -19.59
CA VAL A 83 1.60 -9.06 -18.97
C VAL A 83 3.07 -9.16 -18.60
N VAL A 84 3.32 -9.23 -17.29
CA VAL A 84 4.64 -9.56 -16.73
C VAL A 84 4.52 -10.96 -16.12
N PRO A 85 4.93 -12.02 -16.84
CA PRO A 85 4.80 -13.39 -16.35
C PRO A 85 5.46 -13.57 -14.98
N PRO A 86 4.96 -14.49 -14.14
CA PRO A 86 5.68 -14.91 -12.94
C PRO A 86 7.14 -15.26 -13.26
N GLN A 87 8.04 -15.07 -12.31
CA GLN A 87 9.49 -15.29 -12.43
C GLN A 87 10.20 -14.36 -13.42
N SER A 88 9.49 -13.43 -14.07
CA SER A 88 10.13 -12.37 -14.84
C SER A 88 11.08 -11.57 -13.95
N ARG A 89 12.24 -11.24 -14.52
CA ARG A 89 13.26 -10.44 -13.86
C ARG A 89 12.89 -8.96 -13.90
N VAL A 90 12.53 -8.40 -12.75
CA VAL A 90 12.01 -7.03 -12.62
C VAL A 90 12.96 -6.16 -11.81
N PHE A 91 12.99 -4.87 -12.11
CA PHE A 91 13.66 -3.86 -11.28
C PHE A 91 12.60 -3.07 -10.52
N VAL A 92 12.78 -2.81 -9.23
CA VAL A 92 11.78 -2.08 -8.45
C VAL A 92 12.22 -0.65 -8.17
N VAL A 93 11.37 0.32 -8.48
CA VAL A 93 11.57 1.74 -8.11
C VAL A 93 10.47 2.18 -7.16
N THR A 94 10.85 2.88 -6.09
CA THR A 94 9.89 3.39 -5.10
C THR A 94 10.28 4.77 -4.58
N GLY A 95 9.30 5.60 -4.25
CA GLY A 95 9.40 6.92 -3.62
C GLY A 95 8.36 7.09 -2.51
N ILE A 96 8.15 6.02 -1.74
CA ILE A 96 7.19 5.89 -0.64
C ILE A 96 7.88 5.65 0.71
N ALA A 97 7.18 5.91 1.81
CA ALA A 97 7.73 5.81 3.17
C ALA A 97 8.18 4.40 3.62
N ARG A 98 7.61 3.33 3.05
CA ARG A 98 7.91 1.93 3.41
C ARG A 98 8.13 1.09 2.15
N PRO A 99 9.23 1.29 1.42
CA PRO A 99 9.49 0.63 0.14
C PRO A 99 9.54 -0.89 0.26
N GLU A 100 9.99 -1.41 1.40
CA GLU A 100 10.11 -2.84 1.70
C GLU A 100 8.76 -3.56 1.61
N ARG A 101 7.65 -2.91 1.97
CA ARG A 101 6.32 -3.51 1.83
C ARG A 101 6.00 -3.81 0.38
N PHE A 102 6.25 -2.85 -0.52
CA PHE A 102 6.02 -3.03 -1.95
C PHE A 102 6.96 -4.08 -2.55
N ILE A 103 8.24 -4.05 -2.18
CA ILE A 103 9.23 -5.04 -2.64
C ILE A 103 8.80 -6.46 -2.23
N ASN A 104 8.36 -6.64 -0.98
CA ASN A 104 7.88 -7.93 -0.49
C ASN A 104 6.61 -8.39 -1.22
N ASP A 105 5.69 -7.48 -1.57
CA ASP A 105 4.52 -7.84 -2.37
C ASP A 105 4.92 -8.33 -3.77
N VAL A 106 5.86 -7.62 -4.44
CA VAL A 106 6.38 -7.98 -5.76
C VAL A 106 7.04 -9.36 -5.74
N VAL A 107 7.85 -9.64 -4.71
CA VAL A 107 8.45 -10.98 -4.51
C VAL A 107 7.37 -12.03 -4.21
N GLY A 108 6.40 -11.69 -3.35
CA GLY A 108 5.30 -12.57 -2.97
C GLY A 108 4.36 -12.94 -4.12
N ALA A 109 4.22 -12.06 -5.12
CA ALA A 109 3.52 -12.36 -6.38
C ALA A 109 4.36 -13.22 -7.36
N GLY A 110 5.61 -13.54 -7.01
CA GLY A 110 6.44 -14.49 -7.73
C GLY A 110 7.37 -13.87 -8.78
N TRP A 111 7.58 -12.56 -8.81
CA TRP A 111 8.57 -11.92 -9.70
C TRP A 111 10.00 -11.98 -9.11
N ASP A 112 11.00 -12.10 -9.98
CA ASP A 112 12.42 -12.08 -9.60
C ASP A 112 12.93 -10.63 -9.50
N VAL A 113 13.00 -10.09 -8.29
CA VAL A 113 13.50 -8.72 -8.06
C VAL A 113 15.01 -8.69 -8.20
N SER A 114 15.46 -8.32 -9.39
CA SER A 114 16.88 -8.22 -9.75
C SER A 114 17.64 -7.02 -9.18
N GLY A 115 16.91 -6.04 -8.66
CA GLY A 115 17.47 -4.84 -8.06
C GLY A 115 16.40 -3.85 -7.65
N THR A 116 16.79 -2.90 -6.80
CA THR A 116 15.89 -1.85 -6.33
C THR A 116 16.56 -0.48 -6.41
N LEU A 117 15.76 0.56 -6.60
CA LEU A 117 16.18 1.95 -6.44
C LEU A 117 15.12 2.71 -5.64
N THR A 118 15.47 3.07 -4.42
CA THR A 118 14.59 3.76 -3.48
C THR A 118 14.91 5.25 -3.43
N PHE A 119 13.86 6.06 -3.45
CA PHE A 119 13.90 7.51 -3.26
C PHE A 119 13.16 7.88 -1.97
N ARG A 120 13.36 9.11 -1.50
CA ARG A 120 12.66 9.62 -0.31
C ARG A 120 11.14 9.59 -0.51
N ASP A 121 10.38 9.50 0.57
CA ASP A 121 8.93 9.65 0.48
C ASP A 121 8.57 11.01 -0.13
N HIS A 122 7.55 11.01 -0.98
CA HIS A 122 7.13 12.18 -1.75
C HIS A 122 8.22 12.71 -2.71
N HIS A 123 9.13 11.86 -3.19
CA HIS A 123 10.15 12.28 -4.16
C HIS A 123 9.49 12.84 -5.44
N ARG A 124 10.01 13.98 -5.90
CA ARG A 124 9.66 14.56 -7.19
C ARG A 124 10.70 14.07 -8.20
N TYR A 125 10.26 13.29 -9.17
CA TYR A 125 11.14 12.77 -10.20
C TYR A 125 11.55 13.85 -11.19
N HIS A 126 12.80 13.78 -11.63
CA HIS A 126 13.38 14.61 -12.66
C HIS A 126 13.96 13.74 -13.80
N ALA A 127 14.27 14.35 -14.95
CA ALA A 127 14.85 13.64 -16.09
C ALA A 127 16.16 12.89 -15.75
N SER A 128 16.96 13.41 -14.81
CA SER A 128 18.14 12.72 -14.28
C SER A 128 17.80 11.43 -13.55
N ASP A 129 16.67 11.40 -12.84
CA ASP A 129 16.22 10.21 -12.11
C ASP A 129 15.77 9.13 -13.10
N VAL A 130 15.06 9.50 -14.16
CA VAL A 130 14.67 8.56 -15.23
C VAL A 130 15.90 7.91 -15.86
N LYS A 131 16.93 8.71 -16.18
CA LYS A 131 18.21 8.19 -16.70
C LYS A 131 18.88 7.23 -15.71
N ARG A 132 18.85 7.57 -14.41
CA ARG A 132 19.40 6.73 -13.34
C ARG A 132 18.65 5.41 -13.20
N ILE A 133 17.31 5.45 -13.25
CA ILE A 133 16.44 4.27 -13.23
C ILE A 133 16.75 3.37 -14.42
N ALA A 134 16.78 3.94 -15.63
CA ALA A 134 17.05 3.18 -16.86
C ALA A 134 18.44 2.51 -16.82
N ALA A 135 19.47 3.22 -16.36
CA ALA A 135 20.82 2.67 -16.21
C ALA A 135 20.86 1.53 -15.18
N ALA A 136 20.22 1.71 -14.02
CA ALA A 136 20.19 0.69 -12.98
C ALA A 136 19.44 -0.58 -13.41
N ALA A 137 18.27 -0.44 -14.02
CA ALA A 137 17.49 -1.55 -14.55
C ALA A 137 18.25 -2.31 -15.66
N LYS A 138 18.93 -1.58 -16.55
CA LYS A 138 19.76 -2.18 -17.60
C LYS A 138 20.94 -2.97 -17.01
N SER A 139 21.65 -2.42 -16.03
CA SER A 139 22.75 -3.12 -15.35
C SER A 139 22.30 -4.37 -14.60
N ALA A 140 21.07 -4.38 -14.08
CA ALA A 140 20.49 -5.55 -13.43
C ALA A 140 19.92 -6.60 -14.41
N ALA A 141 20.00 -6.33 -15.72
CA ALA A 141 19.41 -7.13 -16.80
C ALA A 141 17.90 -7.38 -16.60
N SER A 142 17.19 -6.37 -16.08
CA SER A 142 15.76 -6.45 -15.82
C SER A 142 14.96 -6.23 -17.11
N ALA A 143 13.90 -7.00 -17.29
CA ALA A 143 13.02 -6.88 -18.44
C ALA A 143 12.12 -5.63 -18.35
N ILE A 144 11.73 -5.24 -17.13
CA ILE A 144 10.82 -4.13 -16.87
C ILE A 144 11.10 -3.52 -15.49
N VAL A 145 10.82 -2.23 -15.36
CA VAL A 145 10.77 -1.55 -14.07
C VAL A 145 9.34 -1.61 -13.52
N LEU A 146 9.18 -2.07 -12.28
CA LEU A 146 7.93 -2.00 -11.53
C LEU A 146 7.99 -0.89 -10.47
N THR A 147 6.90 -0.16 -10.32
CA THR A 147 6.78 0.90 -9.31
C THR A 147 5.36 0.96 -8.75
N THR A 148 5.13 1.82 -7.77
CA THR A 148 3.81 2.00 -7.15
C THR A 148 2.93 2.93 -7.98
N GLU A 149 1.61 2.84 -7.85
CA GLU A 149 0.69 3.82 -8.46
C GLU A 149 0.98 5.26 -8.02
N LYS A 150 1.36 5.45 -6.74
CA LYS A 150 1.71 6.76 -6.17
C LYS A 150 2.93 7.38 -6.88
N ASP A 151 3.96 6.57 -7.14
CA ASP A 151 5.15 7.04 -7.85
C ASP A 151 4.89 7.18 -9.35
N ALA A 152 4.02 6.33 -9.91
CA ALA A 152 3.66 6.37 -11.32
C ALA A 152 3.04 7.71 -11.74
N VAL A 153 2.15 8.28 -10.92
CA VAL A 153 1.58 9.62 -11.16
C VAL A 153 2.68 10.68 -11.33
N ARG A 154 3.77 10.57 -10.58
CA ARG A 154 4.88 11.54 -10.64
C ARG A 154 5.86 11.25 -11.76
N LEU A 155 6.11 9.97 -12.04
CA LEU A 155 6.95 9.53 -13.15
C LEU A 155 6.30 9.84 -14.50
N ALA A 156 4.97 9.77 -14.60
CA ALA A 156 4.22 10.15 -15.81
C ALA A 156 4.38 11.62 -16.20
N ALA A 157 4.77 12.50 -15.26
CA ALA A 157 5.09 13.89 -15.55
C ALA A 157 6.50 14.09 -16.14
N CYS A 158 7.30 13.02 -16.26
CA CYS A 158 8.63 13.04 -16.87
C CYS A 158 8.57 12.44 -18.29
N ASP A 159 9.56 12.79 -19.11
CA ASP A 159 9.83 12.04 -20.33
C ASP A 159 10.49 10.70 -19.96
N LEU A 160 9.73 9.61 -20.11
CA LEU A 160 10.17 8.24 -19.83
C LEU A 160 10.92 7.61 -21.01
N GLY A 161 10.88 8.22 -22.19
CA GLY A 161 11.48 7.68 -23.41
C GLY A 161 11.04 6.24 -23.68
N ALA A 162 12.02 5.36 -23.93
CA ALA A 162 11.81 3.94 -24.18
C ALA A 162 11.96 3.05 -22.92
N LEU A 163 11.97 3.63 -21.72
CA LEU A 163 12.08 2.87 -20.48
C LEU A 163 10.82 2.00 -20.28
N PRO A 164 10.91 0.66 -20.29
CA PRO A 164 9.77 -0.18 -19.96
C PRO A 164 9.51 -0.07 -18.47
N ILE A 165 8.47 0.70 -18.10
CA ILE A 165 8.08 0.91 -16.72
C ILE A 165 6.57 0.78 -16.53
N ALA A 166 6.19 -0.02 -15.54
CA ALA A 166 4.81 -0.28 -15.17
C ALA A 166 4.56 0.02 -13.70
N SER A 167 3.38 0.55 -13.42
CA SER A 167 2.84 0.65 -12.07
C SER A 167 2.14 -0.64 -11.69
N VAL A 168 2.26 -1.08 -10.45
CA VAL A 168 1.57 -2.26 -9.93
C VAL A 168 0.46 -1.79 -9.00
N PRO A 169 -0.83 -2.04 -9.34
CA PRO A 169 -1.95 -1.61 -8.53
C PRO A 169 -1.98 -2.25 -7.16
N LEU A 170 -2.38 -1.49 -6.14
CA LEU A 170 -2.65 -2.05 -4.83
C LEU A 170 -4.14 -2.36 -4.68
N ILE A 171 -4.48 -3.63 -4.51
CA ILE A 171 -5.84 -4.07 -4.27
C ILE A 171 -6.02 -4.28 -2.77
N VAL A 172 -6.99 -3.57 -2.20
CA VAL A 172 -7.33 -3.62 -0.78
C VAL A 172 -8.76 -4.11 -0.63
N GLY A 173 -8.97 -5.06 0.27
CA GLY A 173 -10.28 -5.58 0.64
C GLY A 173 -10.51 -5.49 2.15
N VAL A 174 -11.78 -5.60 2.54
CA VAL A 174 -12.19 -5.76 3.94
C VAL A 174 -12.99 -7.05 4.03
N GLU A 175 -12.59 -7.94 4.93
CA GLU A 175 -13.18 -9.27 5.10
C GLU A 175 -13.78 -9.46 6.50
N PRO A 176 -14.91 -10.18 6.61
CA PRO A 176 -15.76 -10.64 5.50
C PRO A 176 -16.53 -9.49 4.84
N SER A 177 -16.41 -9.35 3.51
CA SER A 177 -16.95 -8.19 2.78
C SER A 177 -18.46 -7.97 2.94
N ALA A 178 -19.24 -9.06 2.96
CA ALA A 178 -20.69 -9.01 3.16
C ALA A 178 -21.06 -8.51 4.57
N SER A 179 -20.37 -9.01 5.60
CA SER A 179 -20.59 -8.59 6.99
C SER A 179 -20.21 -7.14 7.22
N PHE A 180 -19.08 -6.69 6.65
CA PHE A 180 -18.67 -5.29 6.71
C PHE A 180 -19.70 -4.36 6.06
N SER A 181 -20.17 -4.72 4.87
CA SER A 181 -21.16 -3.92 4.13
C SER A 181 -22.49 -3.83 4.88
N ALA A 182 -22.98 -4.96 5.40
CA ALA A 182 -24.22 -5.00 6.18
C ALA A 182 -24.12 -4.15 7.45
N TRP A 183 -23.03 -4.29 8.19
CA TRP A 183 -22.76 -3.51 9.39
C TRP A 183 -22.68 -2.00 9.10
N LEU A 184 -21.99 -1.60 8.03
CA LEU A 184 -21.84 -0.19 7.67
C LEU A 184 -23.19 0.43 7.30
N VAL A 185 -24.01 -0.27 6.51
CA VAL A 185 -25.36 0.20 6.14
C VAL A 185 -26.28 0.30 7.36
N GLU A 186 -26.20 -0.65 8.29
CA GLU A 186 -26.97 -0.61 9.54
C GLU A 186 -26.60 0.62 10.38
N ARG A 187 -25.29 0.90 10.53
CA ARG A 187 -24.81 2.07 11.28
C ARG A 187 -25.27 3.38 10.67
N LEU A 188 -25.13 3.53 9.35
CA LEU A 188 -25.55 4.75 8.64
C LEU A 188 -27.07 5.00 8.66
N ARG A 189 -27.88 3.99 8.99
CA ARG A 189 -29.33 4.15 9.17
C ARG A 189 -29.74 4.52 10.60
N ALA A 190 -28.82 4.35 11.56
CA ALA A 190 -29.08 4.60 12.98
C ALA A 190 -28.73 6.04 13.39
N THR A 191 -28.16 6.83 12.47
CA THR A 191 -27.79 8.25 12.62
C THR A 191 -28.86 9.14 12.02
#